data_AF-A0A4U0UXV4-F1
#
_entry.id   AF-A0A4U0UXV4-F1
#
_cell.length_a   1.000
_cell.length_b   1.000
_cell.length_c   1.000
_cell.angle_alpha   90.00
_cell.angle_beta   90.00
_cell.angle_gamma   90.00
#
_symmetry.space_group_name_H-M   'P 1'
#
loop_
_entity.id
_entity.type
_entity.pdbx_description
1 polymer ?
#
loop_
_entity_poly.entity_id
_entity_poly.type
_entity_poly.pdbx_seq_one_letter_code
_entity_poly.pdbx_strand_id
1 'polypeptide(L)'
;MASRECPIPSVGASLSPFIKTRDEVSRIRKDLHSHLQVHTAHHQDGSALASLNLANPSGPTKSQTSTSITGLRKAYLNALRAHSASQARYDALKADLASFPESKSITSAIPVISQPSVNDSYVPMLRQREKRRQLQLIERTYAAVTTTGGESVEGHLDDIIRQQAGDLPTLLSKPPAHLSANPNVEAQILKLIKTVLSVRRTVDALAAGSSEDRAITVPPARSVGEILGLQSALNELTGWMEQRLAIIGDAEVKTQAVDVTEVSIGHPSSGTVSLDEIVASYHDYLVARQRAIHTVSSTPITIKPTPYSVALESGMSTRHQLRSPAKTILPYLDFLTSAKHEELCLFQESSFLRRQIAASESETQRLLARLADESHLVHPGIIKGRDWTAAAAEASDATKEVAVQRLQAGEASAGAAAQALQGVRNMPEYLSQMTTRST
;
A
#
# COMPACT_ATOMS: atom_id res chain seq x y z
N MET A 1 48.94 5.78 -43.53
CA MET A 1 48.47 4.91 -44.62
C MET A 1 47.33 5.62 -45.35
N ALA A 2 47.37 5.56 -46.67
CA ALA A 2 46.64 6.34 -47.68
C ALA A 2 45.23 6.86 -47.32
N SER A 3 45.08 8.18 -47.38
CA SER A 3 43.79 8.88 -47.47
C SER A 3 43.11 8.50 -48.78
N ARG A 4 42.15 7.57 -48.73
CA ARG A 4 41.25 7.33 -49.86
C ARG A 4 40.15 8.38 -49.79
N GLU A 5 40.29 9.42 -50.60
CA GLU A 5 39.27 10.45 -50.81
C GLU A 5 37.97 9.79 -51.30
N CYS A 6 36.88 9.97 -50.56
CA CYS A 6 35.56 9.55 -51.00
C CYS A 6 35.13 10.41 -52.20
N PRO A 7 34.48 9.83 -53.23
CA PRO A 7 34.16 10.52 -54.49
C PRO A 7 33.10 11.63 -54.38
N ILE A 8 32.56 11.91 -53.18
CA ILE A 8 31.60 12.99 -52.94
C ILE A 8 31.92 13.66 -51.57
N PRO A 9 32.57 14.84 -51.55
CA PRO A 9 33.07 15.46 -50.31
C PRO A 9 31.93 15.93 -49.37
N SER A 10 30.76 16.25 -49.90
CA SER A 10 29.57 16.65 -49.11
C SER A 10 29.05 15.52 -48.21
N VAL A 11 29.05 14.29 -48.73
CA VAL A 11 28.63 13.11 -47.96
C VAL A 11 29.72 12.73 -46.95
N GLY A 12 31.00 12.87 -47.32
CA GLY A 12 32.12 12.67 -46.40
C GLY A 12 32.10 13.60 -45.19
N ALA A 13 31.78 14.88 -45.38
CA ALA A 13 31.63 15.84 -44.28
C ALA A 13 30.47 15.47 -43.36
N SER A 14 29.34 15.04 -43.93
CA SER A 14 28.14 14.64 -43.17
C SER A 14 28.33 13.34 -42.40
N LEU A 15 29.15 12.41 -42.92
CA LEU A 15 29.46 11.14 -42.27
C LEU A 15 30.68 11.22 -41.34
N SER A 16 31.49 12.29 -41.42
CA SER A 16 32.68 12.49 -40.58
C SER A 16 32.46 12.32 -39.07
N PRO A 17 31.36 12.80 -38.44
CA PRO A 17 31.14 12.55 -37.01
C PRO A 17 30.74 11.09 -36.69
N PHE A 18 30.35 10.30 -37.70
CA PHE A 18 29.93 8.90 -37.55
C PHE A 18 31.02 7.89 -37.97
N ILE A 19 32.05 8.35 -38.70
CA ILE A 19 33.21 7.54 -39.08
C ILE A 19 34.21 7.59 -37.92
N LYS A 20 34.12 6.61 -37.03
CA LYS A 20 35.05 6.45 -35.91
C LYS A 20 36.26 5.63 -36.30
N THR A 21 37.39 5.85 -35.63
CA THR A 21 38.59 5.04 -35.84
C THR A 21 38.34 3.60 -35.42
N ARG A 22 39.05 2.64 -36.05
CA ARG A 22 38.89 1.20 -35.74
C ARG A 22 39.09 0.91 -34.24
N ASP A 23 40.00 1.64 -33.61
CA ASP A 23 40.30 1.51 -32.20
C ASP A 23 39.18 2.06 -31.31
N GLU A 24 38.61 3.21 -31.63
CA GLU A 24 37.43 3.75 -30.94
C GLU A 24 36.23 2.82 -31.06
N VAL A 25 35.97 2.28 -32.26
CA VAL A 25 34.89 1.30 -32.45
C VAL A 25 35.14 0.04 -31.61
N SER A 26 36.40 -0.42 -31.52
CA SER A 26 36.74 -1.57 -30.69
C SER A 26 36.57 -1.27 -29.19
N ARG A 27 36.89 -0.06 -28.73
CA ARG A 27 36.68 0.38 -27.34
C ARG A 27 35.20 0.49 -27.02
N ILE A 28 34.41 1.14 -27.88
CA ILE A 28 32.95 1.26 -27.73
C ILE A 28 32.31 -0.12 -27.70
N ARG A 29 32.74 -1.04 -28.57
CA ARG A 29 32.22 -2.41 -28.59
C ARG A 29 32.55 -3.16 -27.30
N LYS A 30 33.78 -3.02 -26.77
CA LYS A 30 34.17 -3.62 -25.48
C LYS A 30 33.40 -3.02 -24.31
N ASP A 31 33.22 -1.70 -24.30
CA ASP A 31 32.48 -0.98 -23.27
C ASP A 31 31.00 -1.40 -23.26
N LEU A 32 30.35 -1.40 -24.42
CA LEU A 32 28.98 -1.91 -24.58
C LEU A 32 28.87 -3.39 -24.20
N HIS A 33 29.86 -4.22 -24.57
CA HIS A 33 29.87 -5.63 -24.19
C HIS A 33 29.97 -5.80 -22.67
N SER A 34 30.82 -5.02 -21.99
CA SER A 34 30.94 -5.03 -20.54
C SER A 34 29.66 -4.55 -19.85
N HIS A 35 29.05 -3.49 -20.36
CA HIS A 35 27.80 -2.95 -19.84
C HIS A 35 26.67 -3.97 -20.00
N LEU A 36 26.52 -4.58 -21.18
CA LEU A 36 25.52 -5.62 -21.41
C LEU A 36 25.78 -6.85 -20.51
N GLN A 37 27.03 -7.29 -20.38
CA GLN A 37 27.40 -8.41 -19.52
C GLN A 37 27.02 -8.15 -18.06
N VAL A 38 27.21 -6.95 -17.54
CA VAL A 38 26.78 -6.57 -16.18
C VAL A 38 25.25 -6.65 -16.04
N HIS A 39 24.49 -6.24 -17.06
CA HIS A 39 23.02 -6.23 -17.01
C HIS A 39 22.38 -7.60 -17.28
N THR A 40 23.08 -8.54 -17.94
CA THR A 40 22.54 -9.86 -18.28
C THR A 40 23.09 -10.99 -17.40
N ALA A 41 24.30 -10.86 -16.83
CA ALA A 41 24.90 -11.89 -15.97
C ALA A 41 24.15 -12.11 -14.65
N HIS A 42 23.23 -11.22 -14.28
CA HIS A 42 22.34 -11.42 -13.14
C HIS A 42 21.15 -12.35 -13.43
N HIS A 43 20.98 -12.84 -14.67
CA HIS A 43 19.74 -13.53 -15.06
C HIS A 43 19.87 -15.01 -15.45
N GLN A 44 21.07 -15.59 -15.55
CA GLN A 44 21.24 -17.06 -15.55
C GLN A 44 22.71 -17.47 -15.59
N ASP A 45 23.01 -18.56 -14.88
CA ASP A 45 24.32 -19.19 -14.72
C ASP A 45 25.14 -19.25 -16.02
N GLY A 46 26.30 -18.58 -16.02
CA GLY A 46 27.46 -18.90 -16.85
C GLY A 46 27.35 -18.85 -18.38
N SER A 47 26.19 -18.54 -18.97
CA SER A 47 26.04 -18.55 -20.43
C SER A 47 26.55 -17.25 -21.03
N ALA A 48 27.73 -17.31 -21.65
CA ALA A 48 28.31 -16.22 -22.42
C ALA A 48 27.30 -15.70 -23.45
N LEU A 49 27.23 -14.37 -23.60
CA LEU A 49 26.33 -13.66 -24.51
C LEU A 49 26.50 -14.13 -25.98
N ALA A 50 25.83 -15.21 -26.35
CA ALA A 50 25.70 -15.64 -27.73
C ALA A 50 24.66 -14.74 -28.43
N SER A 51 24.98 -14.30 -29.64
CA SER A 51 24.15 -13.42 -30.48
C SER A 51 22.72 -13.93 -30.71
N LEU A 52 22.45 -15.22 -30.49
CA LEU A 52 21.10 -15.80 -30.54
C LEU A 52 20.22 -15.41 -29.33
N ASN A 53 20.77 -15.21 -28.13
CA ASN A 53 19.97 -14.92 -26.93
C ASN A 53 19.40 -13.49 -26.90
N LEU A 54 19.94 -12.58 -27.73
CA LEU A 54 19.37 -11.23 -27.90
C LEU A 54 18.15 -11.19 -28.82
N ALA A 55 18.06 -12.14 -29.76
CA ALA A 55 17.00 -12.16 -30.77
C ALA A 55 15.67 -12.72 -30.25
N ASN A 56 15.69 -13.44 -29.12
CA ASN A 56 14.47 -14.01 -28.55
C ASN A 56 14.59 -14.12 -27.01
N PRO A 57 14.18 -13.09 -26.24
CA PRO A 57 14.04 -13.23 -24.79
C PRO A 57 12.81 -14.09 -24.51
N SER A 58 12.93 -15.42 -24.65
CA SER A 58 11.85 -16.35 -24.33
C SER A 58 11.73 -16.48 -22.81
N GLY A 59 10.82 -15.70 -22.23
CA GLY A 59 10.35 -15.95 -20.88
C GLY A 59 9.82 -14.70 -20.19
N PRO A 60 8.65 -14.76 -19.52
CA PRO A 60 8.18 -13.70 -18.64
C PRO A 60 9.02 -13.73 -17.35
N THR A 61 10.26 -13.28 -17.42
CA THR A 61 11.10 -13.14 -16.22
C THR A 61 10.65 -11.88 -15.48
N LYS A 62 10.23 -12.06 -14.22
CA LYS A 62 10.01 -10.99 -13.26
C LYS A 62 11.35 -10.30 -12.99
N SER A 63 11.78 -9.45 -13.90
CA SER A 63 13.06 -8.77 -13.81
C SER A 63 12.95 -7.60 -12.85
N GLN A 64 13.44 -7.83 -11.64
CA GLN A 64 13.76 -6.81 -10.65
C GLN A 64 14.59 -5.72 -11.37
N THR A 65 14.05 -4.51 -11.48
CA THR A 65 14.79 -3.41 -12.09
C THR A 65 16.05 -3.17 -11.28
N SER A 66 17.21 -3.44 -11.86
CA SER A 66 18.49 -3.02 -11.30
C SER A 66 18.43 -1.52 -11.01
N THR A 67 18.93 -1.15 -9.84
CA THR A 67 18.86 0.18 -9.24
C THR A 67 19.59 1.28 -10.02
N SER A 68 20.25 0.95 -11.15
CA SER A 68 21.05 1.90 -11.94
C SER A 68 20.30 2.57 -13.09
N ILE A 69 19.10 2.11 -13.46
CA ILE A 69 18.30 2.77 -14.50
C ILE A 69 17.44 3.84 -13.84
N THR A 70 17.90 5.09 -13.85
CA THR A 70 17.19 6.26 -13.31
C THR A 70 16.57 7.10 -14.43
N GLY A 71 15.53 7.86 -14.10
CA GLY A 71 14.89 8.82 -15.03
C GLY A 71 13.97 8.22 -16.10
N LEU A 72 13.91 8.88 -17.26
CA LEU A 72 12.97 8.61 -18.36
C LEU A 72 13.01 7.17 -18.87
N ARG A 73 14.20 6.55 -18.88
CA ARG A 73 14.38 5.17 -19.34
C ARG A 73 13.68 4.16 -18.41
N LYS A 74 13.67 4.43 -17.10
CA LYS A 74 12.91 3.63 -16.11
C LYS A 74 11.41 3.76 -16.35
N ALA A 75 10.94 4.98 -16.58
CA ALA A 75 9.53 5.25 -16.88
C ALA A 75 9.08 4.53 -18.17
N TYR A 76 9.88 4.59 -19.24
CA TYR A 76 9.59 3.88 -20.48
C TYR A 76 9.53 2.36 -20.29
N LEU A 77 10.50 1.77 -19.57
CA LEU A 77 10.48 0.33 -19.30
C LEU A 77 9.29 -0.08 -18.42
N ASN A 78 8.92 0.75 -17.45
CA ASN A 78 7.73 0.52 -16.63
C ASN A 78 6.45 0.60 -17.48
N ALA A 79 6.35 1.58 -18.37
CA ALA A 79 5.21 1.73 -19.29
C ALA A 79 5.09 0.52 -20.23
N LEU A 80 6.21 0.03 -20.75
CA LEU A 80 6.23 -1.15 -21.64
C LEU A 80 5.81 -2.42 -20.90
N ARG A 81 6.23 -2.59 -19.63
CA ARG A 81 5.74 -3.69 -18.78
C ARG A 81 4.25 -3.57 -18.43
N ALA A 82 3.78 -2.36 -18.14
CA ALA A 82 2.36 -2.12 -17.88
C ALA A 82 1.51 -2.41 -19.12
N HIS A 83 2.00 -2.03 -20.30
CA HIS A 83 1.35 -2.35 -21.57
C HIS A 83 1.30 -3.86 -21.81
N SER A 84 2.41 -4.59 -21.67
CA SER A 84 2.41 -6.05 -21.88
C SER A 84 1.53 -6.78 -20.87
N ALA A 85 1.52 -6.36 -19.60
CA ALA A 85 0.62 -6.90 -18.59
C ALA A 85 -0.86 -6.60 -18.91
N SER A 86 -1.17 -5.42 -19.44
CA SER A 86 -2.53 -5.06 -19.83
C SER A 86 -2.99 -5.84 -21.06
N GLN A 87 -2.10 -6.04 -22.03
CA GLN A 87 -2.37 -6.86 -23.21
C GLN A 87 -2.64 -8.32 -22.82
N ALA A 88 -1.82 -8.89 -21.94
CA ALA A 88 -2.04 -10.24 -21.42
C ALA A 88 -3.40 -10.38 -20.71
N ARG A 89 -3.81 -9.37 -19.93
CA ARG A 89 -5.16 -9.34 -19.31
C ARG A 89 -6.27 -9.25 -20.33
N TYR A 90 -6.10 -8.41 -21.35
CA TYR A 90 -7.07 -8.29 -22.45
C TYR A 90 -7.22 -9.61 -23.20
N ASP A 91 -6.12 -10.26 -23.53
CA ASP A 91 -6.12 -11.56 -24.22
C ASP A 91 -6.76 -12.65 -23.35
N ALA A 92 -6.50 -12.66 -22.04
CA ALA A 92 -7.17 -13.55 -21.09
C ALA A 92 -8.69 -13.30 -21.06
N LEU A 93 -9.13 -12.05 -20.93
CA LEU A 93 -10.55 -11.71 -20.95
C LEU A 93 -11.21 -12.04 -22.30
N LYS A 94 -10.48 -11.87 -23.41
CA LYS A 94 -10.95 -12.26 -24.74
C LYS A 94 -11.09 -13.77 -24.86
N ALA A 95 -10.16 -14.54 -24.28
CA ALA A 95 -10.26 -15.99 -24.22
C ALA A 95 -11.43 -16.44 -23.33
N ASP A 96 -11.65 -15.78 -22.19
CA ASP A 96 -12.78 -16.04 -21.30
C ASP A 96 -14.11 -15.75 -22.03
N LEU A 97 -14.22 -14.60 -22.72
CA LEU A 97 -15.37 -14.24 -23.54
C LEU A 97 -15.63 -15.25 -24.66
N ALA A 98 -14.59 -15.76 -25.31
CA ALA A 98 -14.71 -16.81 -26.32
C ALA A 98 -15.09 -18.17 -25.72
N SER A 99 -14.78 -18.42 -24.44
CA SER A 99 -15.14 -19.64 -23.72
C SER A 99 -16.60 -19.65 -23.25
N PHE A 100 -17.24 -18.48 -23.15
CA PHE A 100 -18.70 -18.41 -23.01
C PHE A 100 -19.31 -18.76 -24.36
N PRO A 101 -19.98 -19.91 -24.52
CA PRO A 101 -20.73 -20.17 -25.75
C PRO A 101 -21.78 -19.07 -25.86
N GLU A 102 -21.69 -18.27 -26.92
CA GLU A 102 -22.74 -17.35 -27.32
C GLU A 102 -24.07 -18.09 -27.19
N SER A 103 -24.90 -17.66 -26.24
CA SER A 103 -26.32 -17.96 -26.24
C SER A 103 -26.87 -17.36 -27.52
N LYS A 104 -26.79 -18.17 -28.57
CA LYS A 104 -27.33 -17.96 -29.91
C LYS A 104 -28.68 -17.27 -29.74
N SER A 105 -28.81 -16.09 -30.33
CA SER A 105 -29.92 -15.76 -31.22
C SER A 105 -31.10 -16.75 -31.11
N ILE A 106 -31.99 -16.56 -30.13
CA ILE A 106 -33.35 -17.11 -30.18
C ILE A 106 -34.22 -16.04 -30.82
N THR A 107 -34.06 -15.93 -32.14
CA THR A 107 -35.13 -15.47 -33.01
C THR A 107 -35.86 -16.74 -33.45
N SER A 108 -36.77 -17.24 -32.63
CA SER A 108 -37.84 -18.12 -33.09
C SER A 108 -38.99 -18.07 -32.11
N ALA A 109 -40.13 -17.62 -32.62
CA ALA A 109 -41.42 -17.68 -31.97
C ALA A 109 -41.72 -19.09 -31.43
N ILE A 110 -42.23 -19.14 -30.19
CA ILE A 110 -43.39 -19.90 -29.68
C ILE A 110 -43.47 -19.60 -28.16
N PRO A 111 -44.63 -19.22 -27.60
CA PRO A 111 -44.76 -18.98 -26.16
C PRO A 111 -45.10 -20.31 -25.46
N VAL A 112 -44.08 -20.99 -24.92
CA VAL A 112 -44.31 -22.02 -23.90
C VAL A 112 -44.08 -21.36 -22.55
N ILE A 113 -45.13 -21.32 -21.74
CA ILE A 113 -45.14 -20.87 -20.34
C ILE A 113 -44.17 -21.76 -19.57
N SER A 114 -42.90 -21.39 -19.60
CA SER A 114 -41.85 -21.98 -18.78
C SER A 114 -41.72 -21.08 -17.58
N GLN A 115 -41.83 -21.66 -16.39
CA GLN A 115 -41.62 -20.96 -15.13
C GLN A 115 -40.30 -20.19 -15.19
N PRO A 116 -40.25 -18.93 -14.71
CA PRO A 116 -39.05 -18.12 -14.78
C PRO A 116 -37.95 -18.86 -14.04
N SER A 117 -36.93 -19.29 -14.78
CA SER A 117 -35.72 -19.81 -14.17
C SER A 117 -35.18 -18.74 -13.23
N VAL A 118 -34.67 -19.11 -12.06
CA VAL A 118 -34.16 -18.16 -11.04
C VAL A 118 -33.20 -17.13 -11.66
N ASN A 119 -32.49 -17.52 -12.72
CA ASN A 119 -31.57 -16.69 -13.49
C ASN A 119 -32.25 -15.57 -14.31
N ASP A 120 -33.44 -15.78 -14.85
CA ASP A 120 -34.19 -14.76 -15.60
C ASP A 120 -34.66 -13.60 -14.70
N SER A 121 -34.87 -13.88 -13.41
CA SER A 121 -35.20 -12.85 -12.41
C SER A 121 -33.96 -12.16 -11.81
N TYR A 122 -32.81 -12.83 -11.81
CA TYR A 122 -31.60 -12.37 -11.14
C TYR A 122 -30.81 -11.31 -11.94
N VAL A 123 -30.70 -11.49 -13.26
CA VAL A 123 -30.03 -10.53 -14.15
C VAL A 123 -30.66 -9.13 -14.15
N PRO A 124 -32.00 -8.97 -14.29
CA PRO A 124 -32.61 -7.63 -14.21
C PRO A 124 -32.45 -7.02 -12.81
N MET A 125 -32.42 -7.83 -11.76
CA MET A 125 -32.17 -7.38 -10.38
C MET A 125 -30.76 -6.83 -10.21
N LEU A 126 -29.74 -7.51 -10.74
CA LEU A 126 -28.36 -7.02 -10.74
C LEU A 126 -28.24 -5.69 -11.47
N ARG A 127 -28.89 -5.55 -12.64
CA ARG A 127 -28.92 -4.28 -13.39
C ARG A 127 -29.60 -3.16 -12.60
N GLN A 128 -30.67 -3.45 -11.87
CA GLN A 128 -31.34 -2.48 -11.02
C GLN A 128 -30.47 -2.05 -9.83
N ARG A 129 -29.72 -2.98 -9.24
CA ARG A 129 -28.76 -2.69 -8.15
C ARG A 129 -27.57 -1.88 -8.64
N GLU A 130 -27.05 -2.17 -9.82
CA GLU A 130 -25.98 -1.38 -10.43
C GLU A 130 -26.45 0.05 -10.72
N LYS A 131 -27.66 0.22 -11.26
CA LYS A 131 -28.30 1.54 -11.39
C LYS A 131 -28.44 2.25 -10.04
N ARG A 132 -28.86 1.55 -8.99
CA ARG A 132 -28.96 2.13 -7.63
C ARG A 132 -27.59 2.57 -7.10
N ARG A 133 -26.55 1.76 -7.29
CA ARG A 133 -25.17 2.11 -6.89
C ARG A 133 -24.65 3.32 -7.67
N GLN A 134 -24.93 3.40 -8.98
CA GLN A 134 -24.60 4.56 -9.79
C GLN A 134 -25.33 5.82 -9.30
N LEU A 135 -26.62 5.72 -8.98
CA LEU A 135 -27.38 6.82 -8.41
C LEU A 135 -26.85 7.26 -7.05
N GLN A 136 -26.50 6.32 -6.17
CA GLN A 136 -25.88 6.65 -4.87
C GLN A 136 -24.50 7.31 -5.01
N LEU A 137 -23.73 6.92 -6.03
CA LEU A 137 -22.48 7.59 -6.35
C LEU A 137 -22.76 9.03 -6.80
N ILE A 138 -23.71 9.22 -7.71
CA ILE A 138 -24.13 10.55 -8.17
C ILE A 138 -24.63 11.40 -7.00
N GLU A 139 -25.44 10.83 -6.10
CA GLU A 139 -25.96 11.51 -4.91
C GLU A 139 -24.84 11.90 -3.96
N ARG A 140 -23.87 11.02 -3.71
CA ARG A 140 -22.69 11.33 -2.89
C ARG A 140 -21.79 12.39 -3.52
N THR A 141 -21.54 12.30 -4.82
CA THR A 141 -20.73 13.31 -5.51
C THR A 141 -21.47 14.63 -5.59
N TYR A 142 -22.79 14.60 -5.78
CA TYR A 142 -23.62 15.80 -5.74
C TYR A 142 -23.58 16.42 -4.34
N ALA A 143 -23.78 15.64 -3.29
CA ALA A 143 -23.67 16.09 -1.91
C ALA A 143 -22.27 16.66 -1.60
N ALA A 144 -21.20 15.99 -2.05
CA ALA A 144 -19.84 16.48 -1.89
C ALA A 144 -19.60 17.80 -2.67
N VAL A 145 -20.16 17.92 -3.88
CA VAL A 145 -20.08 19.15 -4.68
C VAL A 145 -20.96 20.25 -4.11
N THR A 146 -22.10 19.96 -3.48
CA THR A 146 -22.93 20.99 -2.85
C THR A 146 -22.38 21.43 -1.50
N THR A 147 -21.75 20.55 -0.72
CA THR A 147 -21.04 20.95 0.51
C THR A 147 -19.80 21.75 0.18
N THR A 148 -18.96 21.28 -0.76
CA THR A 148 -17.73 21.99 -1.16
C THR A 148 -18.05 23.23 -2.00
N GLY A 149 -19.09 23.16 -2.82
CA GLY A 149 -19.56 24.24 -3.69
C GLY A 149 -20.32 25.33 -2.94
N GLY A 150 -21.08 24.97 -1.89
CA GLY A 150 -21.82 25.92 -1.05
C GLY A 150 -20.89 26.84 -0.25
N GLU A 151 -19.74 26.33 0.20
CA GLU A 151 -18.67 27.13 0.82
C GLU A 151 -17.81 27.88 -0.22
N SER A 152 -17.89 27.48 -1.49
CA SER A 152 -17.04 27.99 -2.59
C SER A 152 -17.66 29.11 -3.43
N VAL A 153 -18.96 29.40 -3.29
CA VAL A 153 -19.62 30.46 -4.09
C VAL A 153 -19.41 31.86 -3.49
N GLU A 154 -18.95 31.97 -2.24
CA GLU A 154 -18.60 33.25 -1.60
C GLU A 154 -17.12 33.66 -1.77
N GLY A 155 -16.24 32.74 -2.20
CA GLY A 155 -14.80 33.00 -2.37
C GLY A 155 -14.34 32.95 -3.83
N HIS A 156 -13.38 33.80 -4.18
CA HIS A 156 -12.74 33.77 -5.51
C HIS A 156 -12.03 32.43 -5.69
N LEU A 157 -12.17 31.79 -6.85
CA LEU A 157 -11.68 30.42 -7.15
C LEU A 157 -10.17 30.25 -6.84
N ASP A 158 -9.40 31.33 -6.89
CA ASP A 158 -7.98 31.39 -6.52
C ASP A 158 -7.72 31.15 -5.02
N ASP A 159 -8.62 31.54 -4.13
CA ASP A 159 -8.45 31.35 -2.68
C ASP A 159 -8.63 29.89 -2.27
N ILE A 160 -9.47 29.15 -3.02
CA ILE A 160 -9.73 27.72 -2.79
C ILE A 160 -8.57 26.89 -3.34
N ILE A 161 -8.00 27.29 -4.48
CA ILE A 161 -6.77 26.69 -5.01
C ILE A 161 -5.62 26.90 -4.00
N ARG A 162 -5.52 28.06 -3.36
CA ARG A 162 -4.53 28.32 -2.29
C ARG A 162 -4.78 27.50 -1.04
N GLN A 163 -6.05 27.25 -0.68
CA GLN A 163 -6.40 26.48 0.52
C GLN A 163 -6.22 24.97 0.33
N GLN A 164 -6.51 24.42 -0.86
CA GLN A 164 -6.36 22.99 -1.16
C GLN A 164 -4.98 22.60 -1.67
N ALA A 165 -4.33 23.43 -2.49
CA ALA A 165 -3.00 23.14 -3.04
C ALA A 165 -1.86 23.61 -2.11
N GLY A 166 -2.18 24.34 -1.05
CA GLY A 166 -1.22 25.09 -0.25
C GLY A 166 -0.65 26.28 -1.04
N ASP A 167 -0.12 27.26 -0.33
CA ASP A 167 0.62 28.34 -0.97
C ASP A 167 1.77 27.76 -1.80
N LEU A 168 1.84 28.11 -3.09
CA LEU A 168 3.01 27.83 -3.91
C LEU A 168 4.24 28.26 -3.11
N PRO A 169 5.31 27.43 -3.03
CA PRO A 169 6.47 27.74 -2.21
C PRO A 169 7.03 29.07 -2.68
N THR A 170 6.75 30.12 -1.91
CA THR A 170 7.32 31.44 -2.11
C THR A 170 8.81 31.22 -1.94
N LEU A 171 9.56 31.36 -3.04
CA LEU A 171 11.02 31.29 -3.05
C LEU A 171 11.55 32.12 -1.89
N LEU A 172 12.13 31.41 -0.91
CA LEU A 172 12.62 31.93 0.36
C LEU A 172 13.46 33.19 0.15
N SER A 173 12.83 34.36 0.27
CA SER A 173 13.51 35.66 0.37
C SER A 173 13.33 36.31 1.74
N LYS A 174 12.82 35.56 2.73
CA LYS A 174 12.81 36.02 4.13
C LYS A 174 13.44 34.97 5.04
N PRO A 175 14.59 35.26 5.67
CA PRO A 175 15.18 34.38 6.67
C PRO A 175 14.35 34.40 7.97
N PRO A 176 14.33 33.30 8.73
CA PRO A 176 13.55 33.17 9.95
C PRO A 176 14.03 34.11 11.07
N ALA A 177 13.08 34.72 11.77
CA ALA A 177 13.26 35.75 12.81
C ALA A 177 13.99 35.29 14.10
N HIS A 178 14.60 34.11 14.13
CA HIS A 178 15.26 33.56 15.31
C HIS A 178 16.80 33.58 15.26
N LEU A 179 17.40 34.18 14.22
CA LEU A 179 18.86 34.39 14.11
C LEU A 179 19.31 35.85 14.27
N SER A 180 18.38 36.81 14.39
CA SER A 180 18.70 38.24 14.46
C SER A 180 19.34 38.71 15.79
N ALA A 181 19.59 37.80 16.72
CA ALA A 181 20.18 38.15 18.02
C ALA A 181 21.71 38.38 17.97
N ASN A 182 22.40 37.96 16.90
CA ASN A 182 23.87 38.09 16.82
C ASN A 182 24.32 38.64 15.46
N PRO A 183 24.57 39.96 15.32
CA PRO A 183 25.02 40.56 14.06
C PRO A 183 26.38 40.02 13.58
N ASN A 184 27.14 39.37 14.48
CA ASN A 184 28.40 38.68 14.14
C ASN A 184 28.16 37.40 13.33
N VAL A 185 27.07 36.68 13.55
CA VAL A 185 26.75 35.45 12.81
C VAL A 185 26.31 35.78 11.39
N GLU A 186 25.51 36.84 11.23
CA GLU A 186 25.10 37.32 9.90
C GLU A 186 26.31 37.83 9.09
N ALA A 187 27.24 38.56 9.72
CA ALA A 187 28.49 38.97 9.08
C ALA A 187 29.36 37.77 8.68
N GLN A 188 29.40 36.71 9.49
CA GLN A 188 30.11 35.46 9.17
C GLN A 188 29.42 34.68 8.04
N ILE A 189 28.09 34.65 8.00
CA ILE A 189 27.31 34.04 6.91
C ILE A 189 27.52 34.81 5.61
N LEU A 190 27.47 36.14 5.63
CA LEU A 190 27.75 36.95 4.44
C LEU A 190 29.20 36.80 3.97
N LYS A 191 30.15 36.66 4.90
CA LYS A 191 31.54 36.34 4.58
C LYS A 191 31.66 34.95 3.95
N LEU A 192 30.95 33.96 4.48
CA LEU A 192 30.90 32.60 3.93
C LEU A 192 30.30 32.61 2.52
N ILE A 193 29.14 33.23 2.32
CA ILE A 193 28.48 33.38 1.02
C ILE A 193 29.41 34.07 0.02
N LYS A 194 30.08 35.16 0.42
CA LYS A 194 31.06 35.85 -0.42
C LYS A 194 32.23 34.93 -0.79
N THR A 195 32.76 34.15 0.16
CA THR A 195 33.85 33.21 -0.11
C THR A 195 33.43 32.06 -1.02
N VAL A 196 32.24 31.48 -0.81
CA VAL A 196 31.70 30.40 -1.65
C VAL A 196 31.45 30.89 -3.07
N LEU A 197 30.87 32.09 -3.23
CA LEU A 197 30.68 32.70 -4.54
C LEU A 197 32.00 33.04 -5.23
N SER A 198 33.01 33.51 -4.50
CA SER A 198 34.35 33.73 -5.06
C SER A 198 35.02 32.42 -5.49
N VAL A 199 34.90 31.36 -4.68
CA VAL A 199 35.45 30.04 -4.99
C VAL A 199 34.76 29.45 -6.21
N ARG A 200 33.42 29.54 -6.27
CA ARG A 200 32.66 29.09 -7.43
C ARG A 200 33.08 29.82 -8.70
N ARG A 201 33.22 31.15 -8.67
CA ARG A 201 33.74 31.91 -9.82
C ARG A 201 35.15 31.51 -10.21
N THR A 202 36.04 31.23 -9.26
CA THR A 202 37.39 30.74 -9.58
C THR A 202 37.38 29.33 -10.17
N VAL A 203 36.50 28.44 -9.70
CA VAL A 203 36.33 27.08 -10.24
C VAL A 203 35.74 27.13 -11.64
N ASP A 204 34.72 27.97 -11.86
CA ASP A 204 34.11 28.16 -13.17
C ASP A 204 35.12 28.79 -14.16
N ALA A 205 35.95 29.73 -13.72
CA ALA A 205 37.03 30.31 -14.54
C ALA A 205 38.14 29.29 -14.86
N LEU A 206 38.50 28.41 -13.93
CA LEU A 206 39.46 27.32 -14.17
C LEU A 206 38.86 26.23 -15.07
N ALA A 207 37.56 25.95 -14.96
CA ALA A 207 36.86 25.02 -15.83
C ALA A 207 36.75 25.56 -17.26
N ALA A 208 36.53 26.86 -17.43
CA ALA A 208 36.51 27.53 -18.73
C ALA A 208 37.91 27.70 -19.36
N GLY A 209 38.96 27.88 -18.54
CA GLY A 209 40.35 27.97 -19.02
C GLY A 209 41.02 26.62 -19.30
N SER A 210 40.46 25.51 -18.81
CA SER A 210 41.05 24.17 -19.00
C SER A 210 40.81 23.56 -20.39
N SER A 211 40.06 24.23 -21.28
CA SER A 211 39.82 23.76 -22.65
C SER A 211 40.80 24.31 -23.70
N GLU A 212 41.64 25.31 -23.39
CA GLU A 212 42.47 25.95 -24.42
C GLU A 212 43.98 26.07 -24.17
N ASP A 213 44.53 25.83 -22.98
CA ASP A 213 45.99 25.91 -22.81
C ASP A 213 46.55 24.86 -21.85
N ARG A 214 47.08 23.76 -22.42
CA ARG A 214 47.92 22.80 -21.70
C ARG A 214 49.38 23.00 -22.12
N ALA A 215 49.96 24.12 -21.69
CA ALA A 215 51.41 24.31 -21.68
C ALA A 215 51.84 25.04 -20.41
N ILE A 216 52.53 24.30 -19.54
CA ILE A 216 53.52 24.80 -18.55
C ILE A 216 52.95 25.62 -17.38
N THR A 217 52.59 24.93 -16.29
CA THR A 217 53.25 25.01 -14.97
C THR A 217 52.43 24.19 -13.98
N VAL A 218 53.09 23.32 -13.22
CA VAL A 218 52.50 22.48 -12.18
C VAL A 218 52.43 23.30 -10.88
N PRO A 219 51.25 23.57 -10.31
CA PRO A 219 51.09 23.71 -8.86
C PRO A 219 50.77 22.33 -8.27
N PRO A 220 51.13 22.07 -6.99
CA PRO A 220 51.04 20.73 -6.42
C PRO A 220 49.59 20.25 -6.43
N ALA A 221 49.41 19.06 -6.99
CA ALA A 221 48.15 18.36 -7.03
C ALA A 221 47.58 18.25 -5.62
N ARG A 222 46.53 19.04 -5.32
CA ARG A 222 45.56 18.67 -4.30
C ARG A 222 45.09 17.28 -4.68
N SER A 223 45.39 16.32 -3.81
CA SER A 223 45.30 14.91 -4.15
C SER A 223 43.87 14.62 -4.61
N VAL A 224 43.71 13.89 -5.71
CA VAL A 224 42.40 13.46 -6.21
C VAL A 224 41.62 12.73 -5.08
N GLY A 225 42.34 12.16 -4.11
CA GLY A 225 41.79 11.60 -2.87
C GLY A 225 41.15 12.61 -1.92
N GLU A 226 41.63 13.86 -1.82
CA GLU A 226 40.95 14.93 -1.05
C GLU A 226 39.64 15.36 -1.69
N ILE A 227 39.60 15.44 -3.03
CA ILE A 227 38.37 15.81 -3.76
C ILE A 227 37.35 14.68 -3.65
N LEU A 228 37.78 13.43 -3.80
CA LEU A 228 36.92 12.26 -3.60
C LEU A 228 36.50 12.09 -2.14
N GLY A 229 37.37 12.40 -1.19
CA GLY A 229 37.07 12.40 0.25
C GLY A 229 36.05 13.47 0.62
N LEU A 230 36.19 14.68 0.07
CA LEU A 230 35.20 15.76 0.22
C LEU A 230 33.87 15.41 -0.44
N GLN A 231 33.90 14.77 -1.62
CA GLN A 231 32.68 14.30 -2.30
C GLN A 231 32.00 13.17 -1.49
N SER A 232 32.77 12.26 -0.92
CA SER A 232 32.27 11.21 -0.01
C SER A 232 31.66 11.82 1.25
N ALA A 233 32.34 12.77 1.88
CA ALA A 233 31.85 13.46 3.06
C ALA A 233 30.58 14.28 2.77
N LEU A 234 30.50 14.90 1.58
CA LEU A 234 29.30 15.60 1.13
C LEU A 234 28.13 14.63 0.91
N ASN A 235 28.39 13.48 0.27
CA ASN A 235 27.37 12.44 0.08
C ASN A 235 26.91 11.84 1.42
N GLU A 236 27.82 11.62 2.36
CA GLU A 236 27.50 11.13 3.71
C GLU A 236 26.68 12.16 4.50
N LEU A 237 27.05 13.44 4.45
CA LEU A 237 26.32 14.53 5.09
C LEU A 237 24.94 14.73 4.45
N THR A 238 24.85 14.59 3.12
CA THR A 238 23.57 14.62 2.39
C THR A 238 22.70 13.44 2.78
N GLY A 239 23.24 12.22 2.83
CA GLY A 239 22.52 11.04 3.30
C GLY A 239 22.10 11.15 4.77
N TRP A 240 22.93 11.76 5.63
CA TRP A 240 22.58 12.03 7.02
C TRP A 240 21.47 13.08 7.14
N MET A 241 21.51 14.14 6.32
CA MET A 241 20.44 15.13 6.26
C MET A 241 19.15 14.53 5.71
N GLU A 242 19.21 13.74 4.64
CA GLU A 242 18.07 13.03 4.08
C GLU A 242 17.47 12.06 5.09
N GLN A 243 18.30 11.32 5.83
CA GLN A 243 17.83 10.44 6.90
C GLN A 243 17.21 11.23 8.05
N ARG A 244 17.78 12.39 8.41
CA ARG A 244 17.21 13.25 9.45
C ARG A 244 15.90 13.90 9.01
N LEU A 245 15.81 14.32 7.75
CA LEU A 245 14.60 14.85 7.13
C LEU A 245 13.54 13.77 6.93
N ALA A 246 13.93 12.53 6.64
CA ALA A 246 13.01 11.39 6.59
C ALA A 246 12.47 11.07 7.99
N ILE A 247 13.30 11.15 9.04
CA ILE A 247 12.83 11.01 10.43
C ILE A 247 11.88 12.16 10.83
N ILE A 248 12.12 13.39 10.35
CA ILE A 248 11.24 14.54 10.61
C ILE A 248 9.94 14.43 9.80
N GLY A 249 10.00 14.00 8.53
CA GLY A 249 8.83 13.73 7.71
C GLY A 249 8.01 12.55 8.24
N ASP A 250 8.65 11.49 8.71
CA ASP A 250 7.99 10.37 9.38
C ASP A 250 7.48 10.75 10.78
N ALA A 251 8.10 11.73 11.46
CA ALA A 251 7.60 12.26 12.73
C ALA A 251 6.41 13.19 12.51
N GLU A 252 6.37 14.01 11.45
CA GLU A 252 5.19 14.79 11.05
C GLU A 252 4.07 13.86 10.58
N VAL A 253 4.37 12.83 9.79
CA VAL A 253 3.41 11.79 9.40
C VAL A 253 2.99 10.95 10.61
N LYS A 254 3.84 10.74 11.63
CA LYS A 254 3.41 10.09 12.89
C LYS A 254 2.67 11.03 13.83
N THR A 255 2.89 12.32 13.84
CA THR A 255 2.06 13.24 14.64
C THR A 255 0.73 13.55 13.94
N GLN A 256 0.65 13.37 12.63
CA GLN A 256 -0.60 13.47 11.85
C GLN A 256 -1.29 12.10 11.63
N ALA A 257 -0.61 10.98 11.89
CA ALA A 257 -1.17 9.62 11.94
C ALA A 257 -1.17 9.01 13.36
N VAL A 258 -0.93 9.82 14.39
CA VAL A 258 -1.35 9.55 15.77
C VAL A 258 -2.44 10.57 16.10
N ASP A 259 -3.48 10.54 15.26
CA ASP A 259 -4.82 10.85 15.71
C ASP A 259 -5.73 9.68 15.27
N VAL A 260 -6.34 9.06 16.28
CA VAL A 260 -7.39 8.04 16.22
C VAL A 260 -7.06 6.75 15.44
N THR A 261 -6.19 5.90 16.01
CA THR A 261 -6.52 4.47 16.05
C THR A 261 -6.85 4.12 17.48
N GLU A 262 -8.05 4.55 17.91
CA GLU A 262 -8.73 3.91 19.03
C GLU A 262 -8.82 2.43 18.71
N VAL A 263 -8.17 1.63 19.55
CA VAL A 263 -8.50 0.23 19.72
C VAL A 263 -9.97 0.20 20.09
N SER A 264 -10.81 -0.14 19.13
CA SER A 264 -12.24 -0.41 19.29
C SER A 264 -12.41 -1.66 20.16
N ILE A 265 -12.24 -1.49 21.47
CA ILE A 265 -12.97 -2.26 22.46
C ILE A 265 -14.30 -1.53 22.57
N GLY A 266 -15.36 -2.17 22.10
CA GLY A 266 -16.67 -1.54 21.99
C GLY A 266 -17.09 -0.85 23.28
N HIS A 267 -17.33 0.46 23.21
CA HIS A 267 -18.23 1.16 24.11
C HIS A 267 -19.32 1.83 23.27
N PRO A 268 -20.60 1.61 23.60
CA PRO A 268 -21.70 2.23 22.88
C PRO A 268 -21.83 3.69 23.33
N SER A 269 -22.20 4.54 22.36
CA SER A 269 -22.95 5.78 22.54
C SER A 269 -22.44 6.80 23.55
N SER A 270 -22.10 7.98 23.01
CA SER A 270 -22.22 9.30 23.65
C SER A 270 -23.22 9.29 24.83
N GLY A 271 -22.67 9.22 26.03
CA GLY A 271 -23.36 9.13 27.30
C GLY A 271 -22.30 9.33 28.37
N THR A 272 -22.55 10.26 29.28
CA THR A 272 -21.69 10.63 30.41
C THR A 272 -20.89 9.44 30.96
N VAL A 273 -19.56 9.46 30.81
CA VAL A 273 -18.65 8.45 31.38
C VAL A 273 -18.97 8.35 32.87
N SER A 274 -19.50 7.19 33.27
CA SER A 274 -19.94 6.97 34.64
C SER A 274 -18.72 6.92 35.56
N LEU A 275 -18.84 7.51 36.74
CA LEU A 275 -17.72 7.59 37.71
C LEU A 275 -17.21 6.19 38.09
N ASP A 276 -18.11 5.20 38.08
CA ASP A 276 -17.81 3.80 38.34
C ASP A 276 -16.87 3.17 37.28
N GLU A 277 -16.96 3.60 36.02
CA GLU A 277 -16.10 3.14 34.93
C GLU A 277 -14.66 3.70 35.06
N ILE A 278 -14.54 4.93 35.57
CA ILE A 278 -13.25 5.54 35.91
C ILE A 278 -12.61 4.80 37.09
N VAL A 279 -13.40 4.44 38.11
CA VAL A 279 -12.90 3.66 39.25
C VAL A 279 -12.45 2.27 38.81
N ALA A 280 -13.22 1.61 37.93
CA ALA A 280 -12.87 0.30 37.38
C ALA A 280 -11.56 0.34 36.57
N SER A 281 -11.44 1.30 35.64
CA SER A 281 -10.21 1.47 34.83
C SER A 281 -8.99 1.85 35.69
N TYR A 282 -9.18 2.62 36.76
CA TYR A 282 -8.11 2.92 37.71
C TYR A 282 -7.68 1.68 38.52
N HIS A 283 -8.61 0.81 38.88
CA HIS A 283 -8.29 -0.46 39.54
C HIS A 283 -7.48 -1.38 38.61
N ASP A 284 -7.89 -1.50 37.35
CA ASP A 284 -7.17 -2.28 36.34
C ASP A 284 -5.75 -1.76 36.11
N TYR A 285 -5.59 -0.43 36.08
CA TYR A 285 -4.28 0.22 36.02
C TYR A 285 -3.40 -0.15 37.22
N LEU A 286 -3.93 -0.14 38.45
CA LEU A 286 -3.18 -0.50 39.65
C LEU A 286 -2.74 -1.98 39.61
N VAL A 287 -3.60 -2.89 39.16
CA VAL A 287 -3.28 -4.30 39.01
C VAL A 287 -2.19 -4.51 37.95
N ALA A 288 -2.30 -3.83 36.81
CA ALA A 288 -1.26 -3.88 35.76
C ALA A 288 0.08 -3.35 36.28
N ARG A 289 0.06 -2.26 37.06
CA ARG A 289 1.26 -1.67 37.67
C ARG A 289 1.90 -2.60 38.70
N GLN A 290 1.10 -3.26 39.54
CA GLN A 290 1.60 -4.26 40.49
C GLN A 290 2.22 -5.46 39.78
N ARG A 291 1.61 -5.95 38.68
CA ARG A 291 2.18 -7.02 37.86
C ARG A 291 3.53 -6.61 37.25
N ALA A 292 3.61 -5.41 36.68
CA ALA A 292 4.85 -4.88 36.13
C ALA A 292 5.96 -4.79 37.20
N ILE A 293 5.64 -4.27 38.38
CA ILE A 293 6.58 -4.21 39.50
C ILE A 293 7.01 -5.63 39.90
N HIS A 294 6.09 -6.59 40.00
CA HIS A 294 6.41 -7.97 40.33
C HIS A 294 7.31 -8.63 39.29
N THR A 295 7.09 -8.36 38.00
CA THR A 295 7.95 -8.88 36.93
C THR A 295 9.35 -8.28 36.95
N VAL A 296 9.48 -7.01 37.35
CA VAL A 296 10.78 -6.32 37.45
C VAL A 296 11.51 -6.69 38.75
N SER A 297 10.77 -6.93 39.85
CA SER A 297 11.34 -7.34 41.14
C SER A 297 11.67 -8.83 41.21
N SER A 298 11.10 -9.65 40.32
CA SER A 298 11.46 -11.06 40.17
C SER A 298 12.77 -11.17 39.38
N THR A 299 13.90 -10.96 40.06
CA THR A 299 15.22 -11.23 39.49
C THR A 299 15.29 -12.68 38.98
N PRO A 300 15.67 -12.93 37.72
CA PRO A 300 15.80 -14.29 37.21
C PRO A 300 16.89 -15.03 37.98
N ILE A 301 16.55 -16.26 38.39
CA ILE A 301 17.44 -17.22 39.05
C ILE A 301 18.71 -17.36 38.20
N THR A 302 19.82 -16.88 38.76
CA THR A 302 21.17 -17.08 38.22
C THR A 302 21.48 -18.57 38.29
N ILE A 303 21.32 -19.27 37.18
CA ILE A 303 21.90 -20.60 36.98
C ILE A 303 23.41 -20.38 36.90
N LYS A 304 24.12 -20.70 37.99
CA LYS A 304 25.59 -20.74 38.05
C LYS A 304 26.10 -21.79 37.06
N PRO A 305 26.90 -21.44 36.04
CA PRO A 305 27.72 -22.42 35.37
C PRO A 305 28.93 -22.74 36.24
N THR A 306 29.11 -24.02 36.52
CA THR A 306 30.28 -24.63 37.16
C THR A 306 31.59 -24.18 36.52
N PRO A 307 32.60 -23.74 37.28
CA PRO A 307 33.89 -23.38 36.72
C PRO A 307 34.72 -24.64 36.45
N TYR A 308 35.02 -24.89 35.18
CA TYR A 308 36.17 -25.73 34.83
C TYR A 308 37.44 -24.97 35.23
N SER A 309 38.09 -25.49 36.27
CA SER A 309 39.39 -25.06 36.73
C SER A 309 40.45 -25.53 35.72
N VAL A 310 41.12 -24.58 35.08
CA VAL A 310 42.46 -24.83 34.53
C VAL A 310 43.39 -23.84 35.21
N ALA A 311 44.21 -24.39 36.09
CA ALA A 311 45.24 -23.70 36.82
C ALA A 311 46.23 -23.04 35.86
N LEU A 312 46.47 -21.75 36.07
CA LEU A 312 47.70 -21.09 35.66
C LEU A 312 48.15 -20.24 36.86
N GLU A 313 49.05 -20.82 37.63
CA GLU A 313 49.92 -20.05 38.52
C GLU A 313 50.75 -19.09 37.67
N SER A 314 50.80 -17.82 38.07
CA SER A 314 52.08 -17.12 38.30
C SER A 314 51.83 -15.64 38.56
N GLY A 315 52.37 -15.16 39.68
CA GLY A 315 52.96 -13.83 39.75
C GLY A 315 52.02 -12.68 40.07
N MET A 316 51.95 -12.36 41.37
CA MET A 316 51.57 -11.05 41.88
C MET A 316 52.25 -9.93 41.08
N SER A 317 51.47 -9.04 40.45
CA SER A 317 51.95 -7.69 40.13
C SER A 317 50.81 -6.71 39.88
N THR A 318 50.94 -5.58 40.53
CA THR A 318 50.09 -4.37 40.54
C THR A 318 49.57 -3.93 39.17
N ARG A 319 48.27 -3.56 39.14
CA ARG A 319 47.66 -2.36 38.53
C ARG A 319 46.22 -2.68 38.16
N HIS A 320 45.28 -1.80 38.55
CA HIS A 320 43.96 -1.73 37.94
C HIS A 320 44.12 -1.36 36.46
N GLN A 321 44.43 -2.33 35.61
CA GLN A 321 44.25 -2.19 34.17
C GLN A 321 42.75 -2.20 33.93
N LEU A 322 42.24 -1.11 33.37
CA LEU A 322 40.91 -1.03 32.74
C LEU A 322 40.78 -2.22 31.80
N ARG A 323 40.11 -3.28 32.28
CA ARG A 323 39.86 -4.50 31.54
C ARG A 323 39.03 -4.10 30.33
N SER A 324 39.66 -4.12 29.15
CA SER A 324 39.01 -3.73 27.90
C SER A 324 37.65 -4.44 27.79
N PRO A 325 36.54 -3.70 27.57
CA PRO A 325 35.19 -4.27 27.53
C PRO A 325 35.07 -5.39 26.48
N ALA A 326 35.93 -5.37 25.45
CA ALA A 326 36.01 -6.44 24.47
C ALA A 326 36.31 -7.81 25.09
N LYS A 327 37.21 -7.88 26.10
CA LYS A 327 37.55 -9.16 26.77
C LYS A 327 36.43 -9.69 27.66
N THR A 328 35.48 -8.85 28.06
CA THR A 328 34.33 -9.27 28.89
C THR A 328 33.12 -9.66 28.04
N ILE A 329 32.98 -9.11 26.82
CA ILE A 329 31.80 -9.33 25.96
C ILE A 329 32.03 -10.49 24.97
N LEU A 330 33.28 -10.76 24.57
CA LEU A 330 33.62 -11.83 23.63
C LEU A 330 33.03 -13.22 23.95
N PRO A 331 32.99 -13.70 25.22
CA PRO A 331 32.39 -14.99 25.53
C PRO A 331 30.86 -15.03 25.37
N TYR A 332 30.20 -13.86 25.39
CA TYR A 332 28.75 -13.73 25.27
C TYR A 332 28.31 -13.37 23.85
N LEU A 333 29.23 -13.17 22.91
CA LEU A 333 28.92 -12.75 21.54
C LEU A 333 28.09 -13.81 20.81
N ASP A 334 28.40 -15.09 21.01
CA ASP A 334 27.65 -16.19 20.39
C ASP A 334 26.20 -16.24 20.93
N PHE A 335 26.02 -16.03 22.23
CA PHE A 335 24.69 -15.96 22.85
C PHE A 335 23.91 -14.70 22.44
N LEU A 336 24.58 -13.54 22.38
CA LEU A 336 23.94 -12.29 21.95
C LEU A 336 23.55 -12.33 20.47
N THR A 337 24.36 -12.97 19.63
CA THR A 337 24.05 -13.14 18.20
C THR A 337 22.96 -14.18 17.99
N SER A 338 22.92 -15.28 18.77
CA SER A 338 21.82 -16.24 18.74
C SER A 338 20.51 -15.59 19.23
N ALA A 339 20.54 -14.86 20.34
CA ALA A 339 19.37 -14.15 20.86
C ALA A 339 18.83 -13.10 19.87
N LYS A 340 19.72 -12.34 19.22
CA LYS A 340 19.34 -11.42 18.15
C LYS A 340 18.72 -12.16 16.96
N HIS A 341 19.26 -13.33 16.60
CA HIS A 341 18.72 -14.13 15.50
C HIS A 341 17.32 -14.64 15.83
N GLU A 342 17.10 -15.15 17.04
CA GLU A 342 15.79 -15.57 17.54
C GLU A 342 14.79 -14.41 17.53
N GLU A 343 15.19 -13.22 17.98
CA GLU A 343 14.36 -12.01 17.96
C GLU A 343 13.91 -11.67 16.52
N LEU A 344 14.84 -11.71 15.56
CA LEU A 344 14.53 -11.47 14.16
C LEU A 344 13.58 -12.53 13.57
N CYS A 345 13.77 -13.80 13.93
CA CYS A 345 12.88 -14.89 13.52
C CYS A 345 11.46 -14.69 14.08
N LEU A 346 11.33 -14.37 15.37
CA LEU A 346 10.04 -14.10 16.02
C LEU A 346 9.37 -12.85 15.42
N PHE A 347 10.14 -11.81 15.12
CA PHE A 347 9.61 -10.63 14.44
C PHE A 347 9.07 -10.98 13.05
N GLN A 348 9.82 -11.77 12.27
CA GLN A 348 9.38 -12.21 10.96
C GLN A 348 8.10 -13.06 11.05
N GLU A 349 8.03 -14.01 11.98
CA GLU A 349 6.86 -14.85 12.21
C GLU A 349 5.64 -14.00 12.62
N SER A 350 5.81 -13.09 13.58
CA SER A 350 4.73 -12.20 14.00
C SER A 350 4.21 -11.31 12.86
N SER A 351 5.12 -10.82 12.00
CA SER A 351 4.75 -10.03 10.81
C SER A 351 4.02 -10.87 9.76
N PHE A 352 4.36 -12.15 9.65
CA PHE A 352 3.72 -13.09 8.75
C PHE A 352 2.30 -13.41 9.24
N LEU A 353 2.15 -13.75 10.53
CA LEU A 353 0.85 -14.03 11.14
C LEU A 353 -0.09 -12.83 11.06
N ARG A 354 0.40 -11.61 11.34
CA ARG A 354 -0.41 -10.38 11.18
C ARG A 354 -0.93 -10.21 9.75
N ARG A 355 -0.08 -10.45 8.75
CA ARG A 355 -0.49 -10.40 7.34
C ARG A 355 -1.50 -11.49 7.00
N GLN A 356 -1.31 -12.69 7.53
CA GLN A 356 -2.23 -13.80 7.31
C GLN A 356 -3.60 -13.54 7.95
N ILE A 357 -3.63 -12.99 9.17
CA ILE A 357 -4.86 -12.59 9.86
C ILE A 357 -5.56 -11.47 9.09
N ALA A 358 -4.84 -10.42 8.66
CA ALA A 358 -5.45 -9.35 7.88
C ALA A 358 -6.00 -9.86 6.53
N ALA A 359 -5.31 -10.80 5.89
CA ALA A 359 -5.77 -11.43 4.67
C ALA A 359 -7.05 -12.25 4.90
N SER A 360 -7.08 -13.12 5.92
CA SER A 360 -8.28 -13.91 6.23
C SER A 360 -9.44 -13.02 6.68
N GLU A 361 -9.18 -11.98 7.47
CA GLU A 361 -10.19 -11.00 7.86
C GLU A 361 -10.78 -10.32 6.62
N SER A 362 -9.94 -9.82 5.71
CA SER A 362 -10.41 -9.21 4.46
C SER A 362 -11.25 -10.18 3.60
N GLU A 363 -10.88 -11.47 3.59
CA GLU A 363 -11.64 -12.50 2.88
C GLU A 363 -12.98 -12.76 3.55
N THR A 364 -13.02 -12.88 4.88
CA THR A 364 -14.27 -13.06 5.64
C THR A 364 -15.20 -11.85 5.47
N GLN A 365 -14.67 -10.62 5.52
CA GLN A 365 -15.45 -9.41 5.26
C GLN A 365 -16.01 -9.39 3.83
N ARG A 366 -15.23 -9.83 2.83
CA ARG A 366 -15.70 -9.95 1.45
C ARG A 366 -16.81 -10.99 1.31
N LEU A 367 -16.66 -12.14 1.96
CA LEU A 367 -17.68 -13.19 1.96
C LEU A 367 -18.96 -12.74 2.68
N LEU A 368 -18.84 -12.06 3.82
CA LEU A 368 -19.99 -11.50 4.52
C LEU A 368 -20.69 -10.42 3.71
N ALA A 369 -19.95 -9.53 3.04
CA ALA A 369 -20.52 -8.54 2.14
C ALA A 369 -21.25 -9.21 0.96
N ARG A 370 -20.65 -10.26 0.37
CA ARG A 370 -21.29 -11.04 -0.69
C ARG A 370 -22.56 -11.74 -0.19
N LEU A 371 -22.53 -12.36 0.99
CA LEU A 371 -23.71 -12.96 1.59
C LEU A 371 -24.77 -11.91 1.93
N ALA A 372 -24.38 -10.70 2.35
CA ALA A 372 -25.32 -9.60 2.57
C ALA A 372 -26.01 -9.23 1.25
N ASP A 373 -25.22 -9.13 0.17
CA ASP A 373 -25.71 -8.82 -1.15
C ASP A 373 -26.64 -9.93 -1.69
N GLU A 374 -26.33 -11.20 -1.42
CA GLU A 374 -27.15 -12.35 -1.83
C GLU A 374 -28.40 -12.53 -0.95
N SER A 375 -28.36 -12.14 0.33
CA SER A 375 -29.51 -12.23 1.22
C SER A 375 -30.52 -11.12 0.94
N HIS A 376 -31.80 -11.48 0.90
CA HIS A 376 -32.90 -10.50 0.86
C HIS A 376 -33.29 -9.97 2.24
N LEU A 377 -32.65 -10.46 3.31
CA LEU A 377 -33.00 -10.16 4.70
C LEU A 377 -32.21 -8.98 5.26
N VAL A 378 -31.02 -8.71 4.73
CA VAL A 378 -30.09 -7.70 5.26
C VAL A 378 -29.84 -6.63 4.22
N HIS A 379 -29.80 -5.36 4.65
CA HIS A 379 -29.53 -4.24 3.76
C HIS A 379 -28.07 -4.27 3.27
N PRO A 380 -27.78 -3.92 2.00
CA PRO A 380 -26.43 -3.95 1.45
C PRO A 380 -25.53 -2.92 2.16
N GLY A 381 -24.33 -3.36 2.55
CA GLY A 381 -23.36 -2.55 3.29
C GLY A 381 -23.30 -2.81 4.80
N ILE A 382 -24.12 -3.72 5.31
CA ILE A 382 -24.08 -4.16 6.70
C ILE A 382 -23.01 -5.24 6.89
N ILE A 383 -21.90 -4.86 7.54
CA ILE A 383 -20.74 -5.74 7.76
C ILE A 383 -20.73 -6.30 9.20
N LYS A 384 -21.43 -5.65 10.14
CA LYS A 384 -21.39 -6.01 11.56
C LYS A 384 -22.38 -7.14 11.86
N GLY A 385 -21.91 -8.20 12.53
CA GLY A 385 -22.73 -9.35 12.89
C GLY A 385 -23.96 -9.02 13.76
N ARG A 386 -23.93 -7.94 14.55
CA ARG A 386 -25.08 -7.50 15.35
C ARG A 386 -26.28 -7.12 14.49
N ASP A 387 -26.03 -6.44 13.38
CA ASP A 387 -27.08 -5.97 12.47
C ASP A 387 -27.71 -7.16 11.72
N TRP A 388 -26.92 -8.18 11.43
CA TRP A 388 -27.40 -9.47 10.92
C TRP A 388 -28.34 -10.17 11.90
N THR A 389 -28.01 -10.16 13.19
CA THR A 389 -28.90 -10.76 14.21
C THR A 389 -30.21 -10.00 14.36
N ALA A 390 -30.17 -8.66 14.26
CA ALA A 390 -31.38 -7.83 14.31
C ALA A 390 -32.27 -8.07 13.09
N ALA A 391 -31.69 -8.06 11.89
CA ALA A 391 -32.40 -8.32 10.64
C ALA A 391 -32.98 -9.74 10.59
N ALA A 392 -32.25 -10.74 11.12
CA ALA A 392 -32.75 -12.11 11.24
C ALA A 392 -33.93 -12.23 12.21
N ALA A 393 -33.90 -11.49 13.33
CA ALA A 393 -35.02 -11.43 14.27
C ALA A 393 -36.26 -10.78 13.63
N GLU A 394 -36.09 -9.65 12.96
CA GLU A 394 -37.17 -8.96 12.24
C GLU A 394 -37.79 -9.84 11.16
N ALA A 395 -36.97 -10.52 10.36
CA ALA A 395 -37.43 -11.47 9.36
C ALA A 395 -38.18 -12.67 9.96
N SER A 396 -37.71 -13.18 11.11
CA SER A 396 -38.39 -14.25 11.84
C SER A 396 -39.76 -13.79 12.32
N ASP A 397 -39.88 -12.56 12.81
CA ASP A 397 -41.15 -12.05 13.31
C ASP A 397 -42.12 -11.73 12.16
N ALA A 398 -41.64 -11.18 11.05
CA ALA A 398 -42.45 -10.97 9.85
C ALA A 398 -42.98 -12.29 9.27
N THR A 399 -42.15 -13.34 9.24
CA THR A 399 -42.59 -14.67 8.76
C THR A 399 -43.60 -15.32 9.71
N LYS A 400 -43.44 -15.17 11.02
CA LYS A 400 -44.45 -15.61 12.01
C LYS A 400 -45.78 -14.87 11.78
N GLU A 401 -45.74 -13.57 11.57
CA GLU A 401 -46.95 -12.78 11.35
C GLU A 401 -47.70 -13.23 10.08
N VAL A 402 -46.99 -13.39 8.97
CA VAL A 402 -47.58 -13.90 7.71
C VAL A 402 -48.13 -15.32 7.90
N ALA A 403 -47.45 -16.18 8.65
CA ALA A 403 -47.94 -17.53 8.93
C ALA A 403 -49.22 -17.50 9.78
N VAL A 404 -49.29 -16.64 10.80
CA VAL A 404 -50.49 -16.47 11.64
C VAL A 404 -51.65 -15.91 10.82
N GLN A 405 -51.42 -14.91 9.98
CA GLN A 405 -52.45 -14.35 9.09
C GLN A 405 -52.99 -15.41 8.11
N ARG A 406 -52.10 -16.24 7.53
CA ARG A 406 -52.52 -17.35 6.66
C ARG A 406 -53.30 -18.42 7.40
N LEU A 407 -52.91 -18.73 8.64
CA LEU A 407 -53.62 -19.68 9.49
C LEU A 407 -55.03 -19.17 9.80
N GLN A 408 -55.17 -17.90 10.22
CA GLN A 408 -56.49 -17.29 10.47
C GLN A 408 -57.37 -17.24 9.22
N ALA A 409 -56.81 -16.89 8.06
CA ALA A 409 -57.54 -16.93 6.79
C ALA A 409 -57.97 -18.35 6.43
N GLY A 410 -57.12 -19.34 6.71
CA GLY A 410 -57.42 -20.77 6.54
C GLY A 410 -58.55 -21.24 7.45
N GLU A 411 -58.53 -20.86 8.74
CA GLU A 411 -59.59 -21.17 9.70
C GLU A 411 -60.92 -20.53 9.32
N ALA A 412 -60.91 -19.27 8.89
CA ALA A 412 -62.11 -18.59 8.41
C ALA A 412 -62.70 -19.26 7.17
N SER A 413 -61.84 -19.66 6.22
CA SER A 413 -62.26 -20.39 5.01
C SER A 413 -62.81 -21.78 5.34
N ALA A 414 -62.16 -22.52 6.25
CA ALA A 414 -62.63 -23.81 6.72
C ALA A 414 -63.97 -23.70 7.47
N GLY A 415 -64.14 -22.66 8.29
CA GLY A 415 -65.40 -22.35 8.98
C GLY A 415 -66.52 -22.04 8.00
N ALA A 416 -66.26 -21.21 6.98
CA ALA A 416 -67.23 -20.91 5.92
C ALA A 416 -67.62 -22.17 5.13
N ALA A 417 -66.66 -23.04 4.80
CA ALA A 417 -66.92 -24.31 4.15
C ALA A 417 -67.76 -25.26 5.03
N ALA A 418 -67.47 -25.33 6.32
CA ALA A 418 -68.26 -26.13 7.27
C ALA A 418 -69.71 -25.64 7.38
N GLN A 419 -69.93 -24.33 7.43
CA GLN A 419 -71.28 -23.73 7.42
C GLN A 419 -72.02 -24.02 6.11
N ALA A 420 -71.34 -23.91 4.96
CA ALA A 420 -71.94 -24.25 3.67
C ALA A 420 -72.36 -25.73 3.60
N LEU A 421 -71.53 -26.65 4.12
CA LEU A 421 -71.86 -28.07 4.21
C LEU A 421 -73.04 -28.34 5.14
N GLN A 422 -73.14 -27.64 6.27
CA GLN A 422 -74.28 -27.75 7.17
C GLN A 422 -75.58 -27.25 6.50
N GLY A 423 -75.50 -26.18 5.71
CA GLY A 423 -76.62 -25.70 4.88
C GLY A 423 -77.10 -26.77 3.89
N VAL A 424 -76.18 -27.43 3.18
CA VAL A 424 -76.51 -28.54 2.26
C VAL A 424 -77.12 -29.72 3.02
N ARG A 425 -76.61 -30.05 4.21
CA ARG A 425 -77.16 -31.13 5.05
C ARG A 425 -78.59 -30.86 5.51
N ASN A 426 -78.95 -29.61 5.73
CA ASN A 426 -80.28 -29.21 6.22
C ASN A 426 -81.31 -29.01 5.09
N MET A 427 -80.88 -28.89 3.82
CA MET A 427 -81.77 -28.77 2.64
C MET A 427 -82.91 -29.82 2.56
N PRO A 428 -82.71 -31.12 2.83
CA PRO A 428 -83.81 -32.11 2.80
C PRO A 428 -84.90 -31.84 3.85
N GLU A 429 -84.58 -31.23 5.00
CA GLU A 429 -85.59 -30.83 5.99
C GLU A 429 -86.43 -29.64 5.51
N TYR A 430 -85.82 -28.68 4.81
CA TYR A 430 -86.56 -27.57 4.20
C TYR A 430 -87.47 -28.02 3.07
N LEU A 431 -87.01 -28.96 2.23
CA LEU A 431 -87.83 -29.51 1.14
C LEU A 431 -89.05 -30.29 1.67
N SER A 432 -88.91 -31.01 2.79
CA SER A 432 -90.03 -31.72 3.44
C SER A 432 -91.02 -30.78 4.15
N GLN A 433 -90.56 -29.62 4.64
CA GLN A 433 -91.46 -28.59 5.18
C GLN A 433 -92.24 -27.83 4.08
N MET A 434 -91.67 -27.70 2.88
CA MET A 434 -92.39 -27.07 1.75
C MET A 434 -93.47 -27.97 1.16
N THR A 435 -93.25 -29.29 1.09
CA THR A 435 -94.25 -30.23 0.56
C THR A 435 -95.44 -30.42 1.48
N THR A 436 -95.28 -30.21 2.79
CA THR A 436 -96.37 -30.33 3.78
C THR A 436 -97.24 -29.07 3.91
N ARG A 437 -96.86 -27.96 3.27
CA ARG A 437 -97.60 -26.68 3.32
C ARG A 437 -98.46 -26.41 2.07
N SER A 438 -98.41 -27.30 1.08
CA SER A 438 -99.21 -27.21 -0.15
C SER A 438 -100.36 -28.22 -0.23
N THR A 439 -100.70 -28.88 0.86
CA THR A 439 -101.91 -29.70 1.03
C THR A 439 -102.83 -29.05 2.05
#